data_AF-A0A949X3D9-F1
#
_entry.id   AF-A0A949X3D9-F1
#
_cell.length_a   1.000
_cell.length_b   1.000
_cell.length_c   1.000
_cell.angle_alpha   90.00
_cell.angle_beta   90.00
_cell.angle_gamma   90.00
#
_symmetry.space_group_name_H-M   'P 1'
#
loop_
_entity.id
_entity.type
_entity.pdbx_description
1 polymer ?
#
loop_
_entity_poly.entity_id
_entity_poly.type
_entity_poly.pdbx_seq_one_letter_code
_entity_poly.pdbx_strand_id
1 'polypeptide(L)'
;MESCLNNTESFYRDIEEYKTDINEIIKDMIYKKERLVFAIVAEKSGVTRFVIRRHPELRNYILQKMVYYKELHVIDQKIDRAVNSLIKSNISLTFMSIASKCKFSSDDIYRNRYIKNKIINIIANNLKDRTVRNKN
;
A
#
# COMPACT_ATOMS: atom_id res chain seq x y z
N MET A 1 -20.32 47.33 -19.77
CA MET A 1 -19.16 46.70 -19.10
C MET A 1 -19.68 45.47 -18.40
N GLU A 2 -19.66 44.34 -19.09
CA GLU A 2 -20.12 43.06 -18.56
C GLU A 2 -19.17 42.60 -17.45
N SER A 3 -19.77 42.27 -16.31
CA SER A 3 -19.10 41.74 -15.13
C SER A 3 -18.37 40.45 -15.49
N CYS A 4 -17.04 40.49 -15.49
CA CYS A 4 -16.16 39.33 -15.69
C CYS A 4 -16.03 38.47 -14.42
N LEU A 5 -17.03 38.46 -13.54
CA LEU A 5 -17.08 37.55 -12.40
C LEU A 5 -17.71 36.24 -12.85
N ASN A 6 -16.98 35.52 -13.71
CA ASN A 6 -17.21 34.09 -13.85
C ASN A 6 -16.93 33.48 -12.46
N ASN A 7 -17.99 33.02 -11.82
CA ASN A 7 -17.96 32.09 -10.69
C ASN A 7 -17.28 30.78 -11.12
N THR A 8 -15.97 30.79 -11.37
CA THR A 8 -15.18 29.60 -11.16
C THR A 8 -15.11 29.45 -9.66
N GLU A 9 -16.02 28.66 -9.08
CA GLU A 9 -15.79 28.05 -7.78
C GLU A 9 -14.40 27.42 -7.84
N SER A 10 -13.42 28.11 -7.26
CA SER A 10 -12.09 27.57 -7.08
C SER A 10 -12.24 26.50 -6.01
N PHE A 11 -12.64 25.29 -6.44
CA PHE A 11 -12.55 24.08 -5.64
C PHE A 11 -11.07 23.85 -5.37
N TYR A 12 -10.55 24.54 -4.36
CA TYR A 12 -9.26 24.22 -3.82
C TYR A 12 -9.38 22.82 -3.23
N ARG A 13 -8.71 21.85 -3.86
CA ARG A 13 -8.60 20.50 -3.31
C ARG A 13 -8.14 20.56 -1.86
N ASP A 14 -8.82 19.81 -1.02
CA ASP A 14 -8.43 19.65 0.37
C ASP A 14 -7.10 18.89 0.48
N ILE A 15 -6.38 19.10 1.57
CA ILE A 15 -5.13 18.40 1.83
C ILE A 15 -5.33 16.88 1.91
N GLU A 16 -6.46 16.41 2.43
CA GLU A 16 -6.74 14.97 2.52
C GLU A 16 -7.00 14.34 1.14
N GLU A 17 -7.51 15.10 0.18
CA GLU A 17 -7.62 14.65 -1.22
C GLU A 17 -6.23 14.43 -1.82
N TYR A 18 -5.30 15.39 -1.62
CA TYR A 18 -3.92 15.20 -2.07
C TYR A 18 -3.26 13.99 -1.41
N LYS A 19 -3.46 13.80 -0.11
CA LYS A 19 -2.91 12.63 0.60
C LYS A 19 -3.46 11.32 0.05
N THR A 20 -4.74 11.27 -0.28
CA THR A 20 -5.39 10.10 -0.89
C THR A 20 -4.76 9.80 -2.25
N ASP A 21 -4.68 10.80 -3.13
CA ASP A 21 -4.06 10.66 -4.46
C ASP A 21 -2.58 10.23 -4.35
N ILE A 22 -1.81 10.82 -3.42
CA ILE A 22 -0.42 10.42 -3.16
C ILE A 22 -0.33 8.94 -2.79
N ASN A 23 -1.20 8.46 -1.88
CA ASN A 23 -1.19 7.07 -1.45
C ASN A 23 -1.53 6.12 -2.60
N GLU A 24 -2.51 6.47 -3.43
CA GLU A 24 -2.93 5.66 -4.58
C GLU A 24 -1.86 5.61 -5.66
N ILE A 25 -1.28 6.77 -6.03
CA ILE A 25 -0.18 6.85 -7.00
C ILE A 25 1.02 6.04 -6.52
N ILE A 26 1.43 6.14 -5.26
CA ILE A 26 2.56 5.37 -4.74
C ILE A 26 2.28 3.86 -4.85
N LYS A 27 1.08 3.41 -4.47
CA LYS A 27 0.69 2.00 -4.57
C LYS A 27 0.69 1.52 -6.02
N ASP A 28 0.10 2.30 -6.93
CA ASP A 28 0.03 1.98 -8.36
C ASP A 28 1.43 1.89 -8.98
N MET A 29 2.30 2.86 -8.70
CA MET A 29 3.68 2.86 -9.15
C MET A 29 4.45 1.62 -8.67
N ILE A 30 4.29 1.25 -7.40
CA ILE A 30 4.90 0.04 -6.84
C ILE A 30 4.38 -1.21 -7.54
N TYR A 31 3.07 -1.33 -7.75
CA TYR A 31 2.45 -2.46 -8.42
C TYR A 31 2.95 -2.61 -9.87
N LYS A 32 3.05 -1.49 -10.59
CA LYS A 32 3.56 -1.41 -11.97
C LYS A 32 5.09 -1.52 -12.06
N LYS A 33 5.79 -1.65 -10.93
CA LYS A 33 7.27 -1.69 -10.84
C LYS A 33 7.93 -0.44 -11.43
N GLU A 34 7.25 0.70 -11.36
CA GLU A 34 7.78 1.99 -11.78
C GLU A 34 8.81 2.52 -10.78
N ARG A 35 9.66 3.43 -11.25
CA ARG A 35 10.66 4.08 -10.40
C ARG A 35 9.98 5.06 -9.44
N LEU A 36 10.00 4.75 -8.16
CA LEU A 36 9.41 5.60 -7.11
C LEU A 36 10.35 6.76 -6.76
N VAL A 37 10.13 7.93 -7.37
CA VAL A 37 10.88 9.19 -7.12
C VAL A 37 9.92 10.29 -6.73
N PHE A 38 10.32 11.13 -5.75
CA PHE A 38 9.51 12.24 -5.24
C PHE A 38 8.91 13.10 -6.35
N ALA A 39 9.72 13.54 -7.32
CA ALA A 39 9.26 14.42 -8.40
C ALA A 39 8.13 13.81 -9.23
N ILE A 40 8.23 12.51 -9.55
CA ILE A 40 7.23 11.79 -10.34
C ILE A 40 5.95 11.60 -9.53
N VAL A 41 6.07 11.27 -8.24
CA VAL A 41 4.89 11.14 -7.34
C VAL A 41 4.18 12.48 -7.21
N ALA A 42 4.93 13.56 -6.94
CA ALA A 42 4.37 14.89 -6.80
C ALA A 42 3.65 15.35 -8.08
N GLU A 43 4.25 15.11 -9.25
CA GLU A 43 3.64 15.40 -10.55
C GLU A 43 2.35 14.60 -10.77
N LYS A 44 2.40 13.27 -10.63
CA LYS A 44 1.24 12.39 -10.83
C LYS A 44 0.09 12.65 -9.85
N SER A 45 0.40 13.15 -8.65
CA SER A 45 -0.59 13.51 -7.62
C SER A 45 -1.02 14.99 -7.68
N GLY A 46 -0.61 15.75 -8.71
CA GLY A 46 -0.98 17.16 -8.86
C GLY A 46 -0.36 18.10 -7.82
N VAL A 47 0.64 17.65 -7.06
CA VAL A 47 1.34 18.41 -6.03
C VAL A 47 2.39 19.31 -6.69
N THR A 48 1.94 20.46 -7.18
CA THR A 48 2.82 21.46 -7.80
C THR A 48 3.63 22.24 -6.75
N ARG A 49 4.59 23.05 -7.21
CA ARG A 49 5.32 23.98 -6.32
C ARG A 49 4.39 24.96 -5.60
N PHE A 50 3.28 25.37 -6.24
CA PHE A 50 2.28 26.24 -5.61
C PHE A 50 1.55 25.50 -4.47
N VAL A 51 1.16 24.25 -4.70
CA VAL A 51 0.53 23.41 -3.68
C VAL A 51 1.47 23.19 -2.50
N ILE A 52 2.76 22.91 -2.74
CA ILE A 52 3.76 22.76 -1.66
C ILE A 52 3.94 24.06 -0.87
N ARG A 53 3.88 25.23 -1.52
CA ARG A 53 3.95 26.52 -0.79
C ARG A 53 2.76 26.71 0.15
N ARG A 54 1.58 26.23 -0.24
CA ARG A 54 0.35 26.29 0.57
C ARG A 54 0.30 25.20 1.64
N HIS A 55 0.82 24.01 1.33
CA HIS A 55 0.81 22.82 2.16
C HIS A 55 2.23 22.18 2.21
N PRO A 56 3.19 22.82 2.89
CA PRO A 56 4.59 22.36 2.93
C PRO A 56 4.75 20.95 3.51
N GLU A 57 3.83 20.51 4.37
CA GLU A 57 3.75 19.19 4.97
C GLU A 57 3.62 18.06 3.94
N LEU A 58 3.05 18.34 2.75
CA LEU A 58 2.92 17.34 1.70
C LEU A 58 4.27 16.84 1.20
N ARG A 59 5.32 17.67 1.26
CA ARG A 59 6.69 17.25 0.90
C ARG A 59 7.16 16.10 1.77
N ASN A 60 7.04 16.25 3.09
CA ASN A 60 7.43 15.22 4.04
C ASN A 60 6.49 14.01 3.98
N TYR A 61 5.20 14.26 3.79
CA TYR A 61 4.20 13.20 3.62
C TYR A 61 4.54 12.26 2.47
N ILE A 62 4.83 12.80 1.27
CA ILE A 62 5.21 12.00 0.10
C ILE A 62 6.43 11.12 0.42
N LEU A 63 7.50 11.73 0.97
CA LEU A 63 8.72 10.99 1.28
C LEU A 63 8.49 9.86 2.29
N GLN A 64 7.73 10.13 3.35
CA GLN A 64 7.39 9.12 4.36
C GLN A 64 6.53 8.00 3.78
N LYS A 65 5.52 8.34 2.97
CA LYS A 65 4.63 7.34 2.35
C LYS A 65 5.34 6.49 1.30
N MET A 66 6.29 7.06 0.56
CA MET A 66 7.11 6.30 -0.38
C MET A 66 7.91 5.20 0.35
N VAL A 67 8.55 5.53 1.47
CA VAL A 67 9.29 4.55 2.30
C VAL A 67 8.31 3.51 2.85
N TYR A 68 7.23 3.96 3.48
CA TYR A 68 6.23 3.11 4.10
C TYR A 68 5.66 2.07 3.13
N TYR A 69 5.15 2.49 1.97
CA TYR A 69 4.54 1.54 1.03
C TYR A 69 5.57 0.62 0.36
N LYS A 70 6.82 1.08 0.20
CA LYS A 70 7.90 0.21 -0.27
C LYS A 70 8.19 -0.91 0.74
N GLU A 71 8.24 -0.58 2.03
CA GLU A 71 8.42 -1.59 3.09
C GLU A 71 7.27 -2.60 3.11
N LEU A 72 6.01 -2.13 3.02
CA LEU A 72 4.85 -3.01 2.93
C LEU A 72 4.94 -3.94 1.71
N HIS A 73 5.37 -3.44 0.57
CA HIS A 73 5.51 -4.24 -0.64
C HIS A 73 6.58 -5.33 -0.49
N VAL A 74 7.72 -5.02 0.15
CA VAL A 74 8.75 -6.02 0.44
C VAL A 74 8.21 -7.12 1.36
N ILE A 75 7.44 -6.74 2.39
CA ILE A 75 6.77 -7.68 3.29
C ILE A 75 5.80 -8.58 2.51
N ASP A 76 4.95 -7.99 1.68
CA ASP A 76 3.98 -8.71 0.87
C ASP A 76 4.66 -9.73 -0.05
N GLN A 77 5.69 -9.32 -0.80
CA GLN A 77 6.45 -10.23 -1.65
C GLN A 77 7.08 -11.38 -0.86
N LYS A 78 7.58 -11.12 0.35
CA LYS A 78 8.18 -12.14 1.21
C LYS A 78 7.14 -13.18 1.64
N ILE A 79 5.96 -12.71 2.04
CA ILE A 79 4.83 -13.57 2.43
C ILE A 79 4.32 -14.37 1.22
N ASP A 80 4.12 -13.74 0.07
CA ASP A 80 3.61 -14.40 -1.13
C ASP A 80 4.57 -15.51 -1.61
N ARG A 81 5.88 -15.26 -1.59
CA ARG A 81 6.90 -16.28 -1.89
C ARG A 81 6.85 -17.45 -0.91
N ALA A 82 6.68 -17.16 0.38
CA ALA A 82 6.56 -18.20 1.42
C ALA A 82 5.32 -19.06 1.20
N VAL A 83 4.16 -18.44 0.97
CA VAL A 83 2.89 -19.12 0.69
C VAL A 83 3.01 -20.01 -0.54
N ASN A 84 3.52 -19.46 -1.65
CA ASN A 84 3.71 -20.21 -2.89
C ASN A 84 4.64 -21.41 -2.68
N SER A 85 5.71 -21.25 -1.89
CA SER A 85 6.60 -22.36 -1.57
C SER A 85 5.91 -23.44 -0.72
N LEU A 86 5.12 -23.06 0.28
CA LEU A 86 4.41 -24.02 1.13
C LEU A 86 3.36 -24.80 0.35
N ILE A 87 2.60 -24.13 -0.52
CA ILE A 87 1.63 -24.77 -1.42
C ILE A 87 2.33 -25.77 -2.34
N LYS A 88 3.45 -25.37 -2.98
CA LYS A 88 4.23 -26.27 -3.85
C LYS A 88 4.77 -27.49 -3.11
N SER A 89 5.12 -27.35 -1.83
CA SER A 89 5.56 -28.45 -0.98
C SER A 89 4.41 -29.23 -0.33
N ASN A 90 3.15 -28.95 -0.69
CA ASN A 90 1.95 -29.55 -0.10
C ASN A 90 1.89 -29.43 1.44
N ILE A 91 2.46 -28.35 2.00
CA ILE A 91 2.44 -28.05 3.42
C ILE A 91 1.21 -27.20 3.74
N SER A 92 0.54 -27.49 4.85
CA SER A 92 -0.62 -26.72 5.31
C SER A 92 -0.26 -25.26 5.60
N LEU A 93 -1.09 -24.33 5.12
CA LEU A 93 -0.93 -22.90 5.36
C LEU A 93 -1.47 -22.52 6.75
N THR A 94 -0.61 -22.69 7.76
CA THR A 94 -0.87 -22.21 9.12
C THR A 94 -0.10 -20.91 9.40
N PHE A 95 -0.52 -20.17 10.41
CA PHE A 95 0.16 -18.94 10.83
C PHE A 95 1.65 -19.18 11.09
N MET A 96 1.96 -20.23 11.85
CA MET A 96 3.34 -20.60 12.18
C MET A 96 4.14 -21.05 10.95
N SER A 97 3.52 -21.79 10.02
CA SER A 97 4.22 -22.22 8.80
C SER A 97 4.64 -21.03 7.94
N ILE A 98 3.77 -20.04 7.76
CA ILE A 98 4.05 -18.84 6.96
C ILE A 98 5.07 -17.96 7.67
N ALA A 99 4.88 -17.71 8.97
CA ALA A 99 5.80 -16.91 9.79
C ALA A 99 7.23 -17.49 9.79
N SER A 100 7.35 -18.80 10.03
CA SER A 100 8.62 -19.53 10.01
C SER A 100 9.28 -19.50 8.63
N LYS A 101 8.51 -19.73 7.56
CA LYS A 101 9.03 -19.69 6.19
C LYS A 101 9.51 -18.29 5.80
N CYS A 102 8.84 -17.25 6.30
CA CYS A 102 9.27 -15.86 6.16
C CYS A 102 10.44 -15.49 7.10
N LYS A 103 10.85 -16.35 8.04
CA LYS A 103 11.84 -16.00 9.08
C LYS A 103 11.46 -14.72 9.84
N PHE A 104 10.17 -14.54 10.12
CA PHE A 104 9.75 -13.47 11.04
C PHE A 104 9.91 -13.97 12.46
N SER A 105 10.58 -13.19 13.31
CA SER A 105 10.61 -13.44 14.74
C SER A 105 9.25 -13.17 15.38
N SER A 106 9.03 -13.68 16.60
CA SER A 106 7.86 -13.34 17.39
C SER A 106 7.74 -11.82 17.60
N ASP A 107 8.88 -11.15 17.77
CA ASP A 107 8.96 -9.70 17.97
C ASP A 107 8.55 -8.93 16.71
N ASP A 108 8.99 -9.37 15.53
CA ASP A 108 8.60 -8.78 14.25
C ASP A 108 7.07 -8.82 14.08
N ILE A 109 6.46 -9.96 14.39
CA ILE A 109 5.02 -10.19 14.27
C ILE A 109 4.24 -9.37 15.31
N TYR A 110 4.75 -9.29 16.54
CA TYR A 110 4.10 -8.55 17.62
C TYR A 110 4.11 -7.05 17.37
N ARG A 111 5.26 -6.52 16.94
CA ARG A 111 5.45 -5.08 16.69
C ARG A 111 4.80 -4.64 15.37
N ASN A 112 4.78 -5.51 14.36
CA ASN A 112 4.23 -5.19 13.05
C ASN A 112 2.84 -5.82 12.85
N ARG A 113 1.80 -5.07 13.24
CA ARG A 113 0.40 -5.49 13.05
C ARG A 113 0.05 -5.79 11.59
N TYR A 114 0.71 -5.16 10.62
CA TYR A 114 0.47 -5.43 9.21
C TYR A 114 0.87 -6.86 8.83
N ILE A 115 2.06 -7.32 9.24
CA ILE A 115 2.50 -8.71 9.01
C ILE A 115 1.47 -9.69 9.59
N LYS A 116 1.09 -9.49 10.85
CA LYS A 116 0.11 -10.34 11.54
C LYS A 116 -1.21 -10.41 10.77
N ASN A 117 -1.78 -9.26 10.42
CA ASN A 117 -3.06 -9.19 9.73
C ASN A 117 -3.00 -9.78 8.31
N LYS A 118 -1.91 -9.54 7.59
CA LYS A 118 -1.70 -10.10 6.24
C LYS A 118 -1.70 -11.63 6.27
N ILE A 119 -0.96 -12.25 7.20
CA ILE A 119 -0.91 -13.71 7.35
C ILE A 119 -2.29 -14.25 7.72
N ILE A 120 -2.99 -13.63 8.67
CA ILE A 120 -4.36 -14.04 9.06
C ILE A 120 -5.32 -14.01 7.86
N ASN A 121 -5.28 -12.93 7.07
CA ASN A 121 -6.15 -12.79 5.90
C ASN A 121 -5.88 -13.86 4.84
N ILE A 122 -4.61 -14.20 4.60
CA ILE A 122 -4.23 -15.27 3.65
C ILE A 122 -4.79 -16.62 4.10
N ILE A 123 -4.69 -16.94 5.39
CA ILE A 123 -5.23 -18.19 5.95
C ILE A 123 -6.74 -18.21 5.83
N ALA A 124 -7.42 -17.13 6.19
CA ALA A 124 -8.88 -17.03 6.11
C ALA A 124 -9.39 -17.22 4.66
N ASN A 125 -8.70 -16.62 3.68
CA ASN A 125 -9.05 -16.78 2.27
C ASN A 125 -8.78 -18.21 1.78
N ASN A 126 -7.68 -18.83 2.19
CA ASN A 126 -7.39 -20.23 1.82
C ASN A 126 -8.42 -21.22 2.39
N LEU A 127 -8.89 -20.99 3.62
CA LEU A 127 -9.93 -21.82 4.25
C LEU A 127 -11.26 -21.70 3.49
N LYS A 128 -11.65 -20.49 3.06
CA LYS A 128 -12.84 -20.28 2.25
C LYS A 128 -12.77 -21.03 0.91
N ASP A 129 -11.62 -20.99 0.23
CA ASP A 129 -11.47 -21.69 -1.05
C ASP A 129 -11.58 -23.21 -0.90
N ARG A 130 -11.07 -23.77 0.21
CA ARG A 130 -11.19 -25.22 0.48
C ARG A 130 -12.63 -25.62 0.81
N THR A 131 -13.37 -24.82 1.56
CA THR A 131 -14.77 -25.14 1.88
C THR A 131 -15.69 -25.04 0.67
N VAL A 132 -15.41 -24.16 -0.29
CA VAL A 132 -16.13 -24.09 -1.57
C VAL A 132 -15.83 -25.32 -2.45
N ARG A 133 -14.57 -25.73 -2.55
CA ARG A 133 -14.18 -26.91 -3.35
C ARG A 133 -14.75 -28.23 -2.83
N ASN A 134 -15.00 -28.36 -1.53
CA ASN A 134 -15.56 -29.57 -0.94
C ASN A 134 -17.10 -29.66 -1.03
N LYS A 135 -17.78 -28.63 -1.58
CA LYS A 135 -19.24 -28.60 -1.76
C LYS A 135 -19.69 -28.86 -3.21
N ASN A 136 -18.75 -28.94 -4.14
CA ASN A 136 -18.97 -29.30 -5.55
C ASN A 136 -18.39 -30.69 -5.82
#